data_AF-A0A5C6M3J6-F1
#
_entry.id   AF-A0A5C6M3J6-F1
#
_cell.length_a   1.000
_cell.length_b   1.000
_cell.length_c   1.000
_cell.angle_alpha   90.00
_cell.angle_beta   90.00
_cell.angle_gamma   90.00
#
_symmetry.space_group_name_H-M   'P 1'
#
loop_
_entity.id
_entity.type
_entity.pdbx_description
1 polymer ?
#
loop_
_entity_poly.entity_id
_entity_poly.type
_entity_poly.pdbx_seq_one_letter_code
_entity_poly.pdbx_strand_id
1 'polypeptide(L)'
;MTGPRSTRCTTQSVLTVLLLVACCLASGCRSSQKQHHTGLQAWRSGDLQNSAKRLQKASGPLNTEKELLLLDQSIIALASGEPHVAESHLRSARDRIDYLKQKNAVEQTASVLSDPRAIAWSGREFEHHMLVNVAMLSSLVNDGQDAWAWSLQAMQTSKDRRDALVAAATKSSGKTATSDSTTAVTPASFENSPPPKITAETLDQPLALAAYLTAIVHSEKPTETAETERALQDVRLWNPQFSTASAGKLTPLGIQCRKTHGTLHVIVLAGVAPGMGLRIL
;
A
#
# COMPACT_ATOMS: atom_id res chain seq x y z
N MET A 1 33.74 15.07 62.42
CA MET A 1 32.27 15.16 62.22
C MET A 1 32.01 15.55 60.77
N THR A 2 31.76 14.57 59.90
CA THR A 2 31.37 14.80 58.51
C THR A 2 30.37 13.72 58.12
N GLY A 3 29.08 14.06 58.09
CA GLY A 3 28.01 13.14 57.67
C GLY A 3 27.87 13.09 56.15
N PRO A 4 27.50 11.95 55.55
CA PRO A 4 27.30 11.84 54.11
C PRO A 4 25.95 12.44 53.69
N ARG A 5 25.97 13.28 52.66
CA ARG A 5 24.79 13.90 52.03
C ARG A 5 23.94 12.85 51.33
N SER A 6 22.63 12.89 51.64
CA SER A 6 21.57 12.13 51.00
C SER A 6 21.45 12.44 49.50
N THR A 7 21.71 11.45 48.64
CA THR A 7 21.49 11.49 47.18
C THR A 7 20.31 10.64 46.71
N ARG A 8 19.48 10.10 47.63
CA ARG A 8 18.40 9.16 47.29
C ARG A 8 17.08 9.81 46.84
N CYS A 9 16.96 11.14 46.90
CA CYS A 9 15.67 11.82 46.67
C CYS A 9 15.38 12.16 45.19
N THR A 10 16.41 12.27 44.35
CA THR A 10 16.25 12.71 42.95
C THR A 10 15.91 11.57 41.98
N THR A 11 16.50 10.39 42.14
CA THR A 11 16.25 9.23 41.25
C THR A 11 14.85 8.66 41.40
N GLN A 12 14.28 8.70 42.62
CA GLN A 12 12.93 8.21 42.90
C GLN A 12 11.84 9.12 42.29
N SER A 13 12.10 10.43 42.26
CA SER A 13 11.22 11.44 41.64
C SER A 13 11.26 11.38 40.11
N VAL A 14 12.42 11.13 39.51
CA VAL A 14 12.54 10.96 38.06
C VAL A 14 11.85 9.67 37.59
N LEU A 15 12.03 8.56 38.32
CA LEU A 15 11.41 7.27 37.96
C LEU A 15 9.87 7.35 38.02
N THR A 16 9.32 8.01 39.04
CA THR A 16 7.86 8.17 39.19
C THR A 16 7.26 9.07 38.11
N VAL A 17 7.93 10.17 37.76
CA VAL A 17 7.49 11.02 36.64
C VAL A 17 7.54 10.26 35.31
N LEU A 18 8.59 9.46 35.07
CA LEU A 18 8.73 8.68 33.84
C LEU A 18 7.65 7.59 33.73
N LEU A 19 7.28 6.96 34.85
CA LEU A 19 6.19 5.98 34.93
C LEU A 19 4.81 6.62 34.69
N LEU A 20 4.60 7.83 35.21
CA LEU A 20 3.34 8.57 35.03
C LEU A 20 3.16 9.02 33.58
N VAL A 21 4.24 9.50 32.94
CA VAL A 21 4.25 9.84 31.51
C VAL A 21 3.98 8.60 30.65
N ALA A 22 4.59 7.46 30.96
CA ALA A 22 4.33 6.20 30.25
C ALA A 22 2.85 5.75 30.37
N CYS A 23 2.24 5.87 31.56
CA CYS A 23 0.82 5.57 31.76
C CYS A 23 -0.12 6.50 30.97
N CYS A 24 0.20 7.80 30.87
CA CYS A 24 -0.57 8.76 30.08
C CYS A 24 -0.49 8.50 28.57
N LEU A 25 0.67 8.05 28.08
CA LEU A 25 0.85 7.70 26.66
C LEU A 25 0.08 6.42 26.29
N ALA A 26 0.11 5.40 27.14
CA ALA A 26 -0.60 4.13 26.91
C ALA A 26 -2.14 4.27 26.90
N SER A 27 -2.68 5.20 27.69
CA SER A 27 -4.13 5.46 27.74
C SER A 27 -4.64 6.21 26.49
N GLY A 28 -3.79 7.04 25.86
CA GLY A 28 -4.08 7.68 24.57
C GLY A 28 -4.27 6.67 23.42
N CYS A 29 -3.38 5.68 23.31
CA CYS A 29 -3.44 4.65 22.25
C CYS A 29 -4.70 3.79 22.35
N ARG A 30 -5.08 3.34 23.57
CA ARG A 30 -6.31 2.55 23.78
C ARG A 30 -7.58 3.29 23.41
N SER A 31 -7.65 4.58 23.72
CA SER A 31 -8.81 5.42 23.35
C SER A 31 -8.92 5.56 21.84
N SER A 32 -7.81 5.85 21.16
CA SER A 32 -7.76 5.96 19.71
C SER A 32 -8.21 4.69 19.00
N GLN A 33 -7.65 3.53 19.40
CA GLN A 33 -8.01 2.22 18.85
C GLN A 33 -9.51 1.92 19.03
N LYS A 34 -10.07 2.27 20.19
CA LYS A 34 -11.52 2.12 20.43
C LYS A 34 -12.35 3.00 19.49
N GLN A 35 -11.95 4.24 19.25
CA GLN A 35 -12.65 5.13 18.30
C GLN A 35 -12.55 4.57 16.87
N HIS A 36 -11.38 4.08 16.46
CA HIS A 36 -11.22 3.45 15.14
C HIS A 36 -12.14 2.23 14.97
N HIS A 37 -12.09 1.29 15.92
CA HIS A 37 -12.91 0.07 15.86
C HIS A 37 -14.42 0.38 15.82
N THR A 38 -14.88 1.30 16.68
CA THR A 38 -16.31 1.69 16.71
C THR A 38 -16.70 2.49 15.46
N GLY A 39 -15.78 3.25 14.87
CA GLY A 39 -15.98 3.88 13.56
C GLY A 39 -16.19 2.87 12.44
N LEU A 40 -15.36 1.83 12.37
CA LEU A 40 -15.53 0.74 11.38
C LEU A 40 -16.81 -0.07 11.61
N GLN A 41 -17.26 -0.24 12.85
CA GLN A 41 -18.57 -0.84 13.13
C GLN A 41 -19.73 0.02 12.60
N ALA A 42 -19.68 1.34 12.81
CA ALA A 42 -20.68 2.27 12.28
C ALA A 42 -20.71 2.28 10.75
N TRP A 43 -19.54 2.22 10.10
CA TRP A 43 -19.44 2.06 8.64
C TRP A 43 -20.17 0.80 8.16
N ARG A 44 -19.92 -0.35 8.79
CA ARG A 44 -20.55 -1.63 8.43
C ARG A 44 -22.07 -1.62 8.63
N SER A 45 -22.60 -0.81 9.54
CA SER A 45 -24.04 -0.62 9.72
C SER A 45 -24.65 0.44 8.79
N GLY A 46 -23.87 1.03 7.88
CA GLY A 46 -24.32 2.09 6.97
C GLY A 46 -24.41 3.48 7.60
N ASP A 47 -23.93 3.66 8.84
CA ASP A 47 -23.95 4.94 9.55
C ASP A 47 -22.68 5.74 9.25
N LEU A 48 -22.67 6.36 8.08
CA LEU A 48 -21.54 7.14 7.56
C LEU A 48 -21.18 8.31 8.47
N GLN A 49 -22.19 8.99 9.03
CA GLN A 49 -22.02 10.17 9.86
C GLN A 49 -21.34 9.86 11.19
N ASN A 50 -21.79 8.80 11.88
CA ASN A 50 -21.10 8.38 13.11
C ASN A 50 -19.74 7.78 12.80
N SER A 51 -19.59 7.05 11.68
CA SER A 51 -18.29 6.52 11.28
C SER A 51 -17.26 7.64 11.07
N ALA A 52 -17.60 8.68 10.30
CA ALA A 52 -16.74 9.85 10.07
C ALA A 52 -16.31 10.51 11.39
N LYS A 53 -17.26 10.81 12.28
CA LYS A 53 -16.98 11.41 13.60
C LYS A 53 -16.06 10.57 14.47
N ARG A 54 -16.19 9.25 14.43
CA ARG A 54 -15.38 8.32 15.22
C ARG A 54 -13.96 8.21 14.67
N LEU A 55 -13.81 8.09 13.35
CA LEU A 55 -12.50 8.05 12.71
C LEU A 55 -11.72 9.36 12.88
N GLN A 56 -12.39 10.51 12.76
CA GLN A 56 -11.76 11.80 13.04
C GLN A 56 -11.22 11.88 14.48
N LYS A 57 -11.96 11.33 15.46
CA LYS A 57 -11.49 11.24 16.85
C LYS A 57 -10.30 10.29 17.03
N ALA A 58 -10.21 9.25 16.21
CA ALA A 58 -9.06 8.35 16.21
C ALA A 58 -7.79 9.04 15.65
N SER A 59 -7.93 10.04 14.77
CA SER A 59 -6.81 10.78 14.16
C SER A 59 -6.13 11.79 15.08
N GLY A 60 -6.20 11.60 16.40
CA GLY A 60 -5.57 12.47 17.39
C GLY A 60 -4.06 12.71 17.13
N PRO A 61 -3.49 13.78 17.69
CA PRO A 61 -2.15 14.26 17.35
C PRO A 61 -1.04 13.24 17.61
N LEU A 62 -1.22 12.32 18.56
CA LEU A 62 -0.25 11.30 18.95
C LEU A 62 -0.44 9.96 18.22
N ASN A 63 -1.39 9.85 17.29
CA ASN A 63 -1.59 8.61 16.57
C ASN A 63 -0.42 8.35 15.60
N THR A 64 0.15 7.15 15.67
CA THR A 64 1.23 6.67 14.82
C THR A 64 0.75 6.22 13.44
N GLU A 65 -0.53 5.87 13.30
CA GLU A 65 -1.16 5.29 12.09
C GLU A 65 -2.07 6.32 11.39
N LYS A 66 -1.64 7.58 11.31
CA LYS A 66 -2.48 8.66 10.76
C LYS A 66 -2.81 8.46 9.29
N GLU A 67 -1.85 7.98 8.51
CA GLU A 67 -1.99 7.67 7.10
C GLU A 67 -3.06 6.60 6.82
N LEU A 68 -3.13 5.57 7.69
CA LEU A 68 -4.17 4.53 7.64
C LEU A 68 -5.54 5.10 7.96
N LEU A 69 -5.61 5.94 8.99
CA LEU A 69 -6.87 6.62 9.33
C LEU A 69 -7.34 7.59 8.25
N LEU A 70 -6.41 8.21 7.51
CA LEU A 70 -6.76 9.04 6.36
C LEU A 70 -7.32 8.20 5.22
N LEU A 71 -6.77 7.01 4.96
CA LEU A 71 -7.35 6.07 3.98
C LEU A 71 -8.80 5.71 4.34
N ASP A 72 -9.05 5.31 5.58
CA ASP A 72 -10.41 4.96 6.03
C ASP A 72 -11.38 6.16 5.95
N GLN A 73 -10.93 7.35 6.37
CA GLN A 73 -11.73 8.58 6.24
C GLN A 73 -12.04 8.92 4.78
N SER A 74 -11.12 8.63 3.86
CA SER A 74 -11.30 8.87 2.43
C SER A 74 -12.35 7.94 1.84
N ILE A 75 -12.38 6.67 2.28
CA ILE A 75 -13.43 5.72 1.87
C ILE A 75 -14.81 6.20 2.33
N ILE A 76 -14.91 6.73 3.56
CA ILE A 76 -16.17 7.31 4.06
C ILE A 76 -16.56 8.55 3.26
N ALA A 77 -15.60 9.45 2.97
CA ALA A 77 -15.85 10.65 2.18
C ALA A 77 -16.35 10.29 0.77
N LEU A 78 -15.74 9.32 0.10
CA LEU A 78 -16.23 8.80 -1.19
C LEU A 78 -17.66 8.28 -1.11
N ALA A 79 -17.95 7.46 -0.11
CA ALA A 79 -19.29 6.91 0.09
C ALA A 79 -20.33 7.97 0.46
N SER A 80 -19.89 9.09 1.04
CA SER A 80 -20.73 10.25 1.36
C SER A 80 -20.93 11.19 0.16
N GLY A 81 -20.35 10.88 -1.01
CA GLY A 81 -20.43 11.74 -2.20
C GLY A 81 -19.47 12.91 -2.19
N GLU A 82 -18.38 12.84 -1.42
CA GLU A 82 -17.37 13.89 -1.26
C GLU A 82 -16.00 13.45 -1.85
N PRO A 83 -15.88 13.19 -3.16
CA PRO A 83 -14.65 12.66 -3.75
C PRO A 83 -13.47 13.63 -3.64
N HIS A 84 -13.71 14.94 -3.66
CA HIS A 84 -12.66 15.96 -3.48
C HIS A 84 -12.04 15.93 -2.07
N VAL A 85 -12.85 15.69 -1.03
CA VAL A 85 -12.37 15.54 0.36
C VAL A 85 -11.53 14.27 0.47
N ALA A 86 -12.00 13.17 -0.11
CA ALA A 86 -11.27 11.92 -0.16
C ALA A 86 -9.90 12.08 -0.84
N GLU A 87 -9.85 12.70 -2.02
CA GLU A 87 -8.60 12.93 -2.74
C GLU A 87 -7.61 13.78 -1.95
N SER A 88 -8.08 14.83 -1.28
CA SER A 88 -7.24 15.68 -0.41
C SER A 88 -6.63 14.90 0.76
N HIS A 89 -7.42 14.04 1.41
CA HIS A 89 -6.94 13.16 2.48
C HIS A 89 -5.89 12.16 1.96
N LEU A 90 -6.11 11.58 0.79
CA LEU A 90 -5.20 10.60 0.19
C LEU A 90 -3.89 11.24 -0.26
N ARG A 91 -3.93 12.46 -0.82
CA ARG A 91 -2.72 13.24 -1.12
C ARG A 91 -1.91 13.50 0.15
N SER A 92 -2.58 13.92 1.23
CA SER A 92 -1.95 14.14 2.54
C SER A 92 -1.33 12.85 3.12
N ALA A 93 -2.03 11.73 2.97
CA ALA A 93 -1.55 10.42 3.42
C ALA A 93 -0.32 9.95 2.61
N ARG A 94 -0.34 10.15 1.28
CA ARG A 94 0.81 9.87 0.40
C ARG A 94 2.02 10.68 0.83
N ASP A 95 1.88 12.01 0.92
CA ASP A 95 3.00 12.91 1.22
C ASP A 95 3.62 12.57 2.58
N ARG A 96 2.79 12.16 3.55
CA ARG A 96 3.25 11.68 4.86
C ARG A 96 4.00 10.36 4.76
N ILE A 97 3.51 9.39 3.99
CA ILE A 97 4.19 8.11 3.78
C ILE A 97 5.54 8.33 3.10
N ASP A 98 5.59 9.19 2.08
CA ASP A 98 6.83 9.48 1.35
C ASP A 98 7.86 10.17 2.25
N TYR A 99 7.43 11.12 3.08
CA TYR A 99 8.28 11.71 4.11
C TYR A 99 8.83 10.66 5.10
N LEU A 100 7.98 9.75 5.58
CA LEU A 100 8.40 8.69 6.49
C LEU A 100 9.37 7.71 5.82
N LYS A 101 9.15 7.36 4.55
CA LYS A 101 10.06 6.52 3.76
C LYS A 101 11.43 7.18 3.60
N GLN A 102 11.50 8.47 3.27
CA GLN A 102 12.75 9.22 3.15
C GLN A 102 13.51 9.25 4.48
N LYS A 103 12.83 9.55 5.59
CA LYS A 103 13.44 9.55 6.92
C LYS A 103 13.98 8.17 7.30
N ASN A 104 13.20 7.11 7.07
CA ASN A 104 13.63 5.75 7.31
C ASN A 104 14.82 5.36 6.43
N ALA A 105 14.91 5.78 5.18
CA ALA A 105 16.07 5.48 4.34
C ALA A 105 17.36 6.09 4.91
N VAL A 106 17.30 7.30 5.47
CA VAL A 106 18.43 7.94 6.15
C VAL A 106 18.80 7.18 7.44
N GLU A 107 17.81 6.73 8.21
CA GLU A 107 18.02 5.98 9.46
C GLU A 107 18.42 4.50 9.23
N GLN A 108 17.95 3.88 8.13
CA GLN A 108 18.25 2.50 7.74
C GLN A 108 19.73 2.29 7.46
N THR A 109 20.48 3.33 7.07
CA THR A 109 21.94 3.26 6.96
C THR A 109 22.62 2.78 8.26
N ALA A 110 21.97 2.98 9.42
CA ALA A 110 22.44 2.47 10.71
C ALA A 110 21.90 1.06 11.05
N SER A 111 20.68 0.70 10.63
CA SER A 111 20.03 -0.59 10.95
C SER A 111 20.29 -1.73 9.96
N VAL A 112 20.74 -1.43 8.73
CA VAL A 112 21.19 -2.43 7.75
C VAL A 112 22.41 -3.20 8.28
N LEU A 113 23.19 -2.60 9.20
CA LEU A 113 24.29 -3.28 9.89
C LEU A 113 23.84 -4.33 10.91
N SER A 114 22.60 -4.25 11.42
CA SER A 114 22.14 -5.09 12.54
C SER A 114 21.20 -6.22 12.16
N ASP A 115 20.40 -6.11 11.08
CA ASP A 115 19.50 -7.20 10.69
C ASP A 115 19.00 -7.08 9.22
N PRO A 116 19.34 -8.03 8.32
CA PRO A 116 18.82 -8.06 6.95
C PRO A 116 17.35 -8.50 6.83
N ARG A 117 16.68 -8.91 7.92
CA ARG A 117 15.22 -9.13 7.98
C ARG A 117 14.43 -7.92 8.47
N ALA A 118 15.10 -6.82 8.83
CA ALA A 118 14.44 -5.59 9.28
C ALA A 118 13.72 -4.79 8.17
N ILE A 119 13.68 -5.28 6.93
CA ILE A 119 12.77 -4.77 5.90
C ILE A 119 11.36 -5.33 6.17
N ALA A 120 10.80 -4.95 7.32
CA ALA A 120 9.41 -5.19 7.71
C ALA A 120 8.58 -3.95 7.34
N TRP A 121 8.57 -3.61 6.06
CA TRP A 121 7.46 -2.93 5.41
C TRP A 121 6.89 -4.07 4.54
N SER A 122 5.86 -4.76 5.00
CA SER A 122 5.09 -5.70 4.17
C SER A 122 3.59 -5.55 4.42
N GLY A 123 3.22 -5.16 5.64
CA GLY A 123 1.88 -4.65 5.95
C GLY A 123 1.56 -3.28 5.38
N ARG A 124 2.56 -2.40 5.29
CA ARG A 124 2.36 -1.03 4.80
C ARG A 124 2.42 -0.89 3.28
N GLU A 125 2.97 -1.84 2.52
CA GLU A 125 2.93 -1.86 1.06
C GLU A 125 1.50 -2.08 0.57
N PHE A 126 0.81 -3.07 1.14
CA PHE A 126 -0.58 -3.35 0.82
C PHE A 126 -1.43 -2.08 0.99
N GLU A 127 -1.27 -1.43 2.15
CA GLU A 127 -1.99 -0.21 2.52
C GLU A 127 -1.62 0.96 1.60
N HIS A 128 -0.35 1.10 1.24
CA HIS A 128 0.11 2.12 0.30
C HIS A 128 -0.46 1.91 -1.10
N HIS A 129 -0.48 0.67 -1.60
CA HIS A 129 -1.10 0.36 -2.89
C HIS A 129 -2.61 0.61 -2.85
N MET A 130 -3.27 0.27 -1.74
CA MET A 130 -4.68 0.57 -1.55
C MET A 130 -4.94 2.07 -1.52
N LEU A 131 -4.08 2.87 -0.89
CA LEU A 131 -4.15 4.33 -0.92
C LEU A 131 -4.10 4.86 -2.36
N VAL A 132 -3.14 4.39 -3.18
CA VAL A 132 -3.04 4.79 -4.59
C VAL A 132 -4.30 4.39 -5.37
N ASN A 133 -4.84 3.19 -5.13
CA ASN A 133 -6.07 2.75 -5.78
C ASN A 133 -7.27 3.63 -5.44
N VAL A 134 -7.46 3.92 -4.14
CA VAL A 134 -8.57 4.77 -3.69
C VAL A 134 -8.38 6.21 -4.18
N ALA A 135 -7.13 6.69 -4.33
CA ALA A 135 -6.86 8.03 -4.85
C ALA A 135 -7.20 8.13 -6.34
N MET A 136 -6.81 7.12 -7.11
CA MET A 136 -7.16 7.03 -8.52
C MET A 136 -8.68 6.93 -8.71
N LEU A 137 -9.36 6.10 -7.91
CA LEU A 137 -10.82 6.01 -7.89
C LEU A 137 -11.49 7.34 -7.53
N SER A 138 -10.96 8.04 -6.53
CA SER A 138 -11.49 9.35 -6.11
C SER A 138 -11.41 10.36 -7.25
N SER A 139 -10.28 10.38 -7.95
CA SER A 139 -10.08 11.27 -9.09
C SER A 139 -11.00 10.89 -10.27
N LEU A 140 -11.12 9.59 -10.59
CA LEU A 140 -12.01 9.08 -11.64
C LEU A 140 -13.49 9.41 -11.38
N VAL A 141 -13.94 9.34 -10.12
CA VAL A 141 -15.33 9.64 -9.73
C VAL A 141 -15.63 11.15 -9.72
N ASN A 142 -14.60 11.99 -9.61
CA ASN A 142 -14.74 13.43 -9.63
C ASN A 142 -14.74 13.99 -11.07
N ASP A 143 -13.57 14.26 -11.63
CA ASP A 143 -13.36 14.90 -12.94
C ASP A 143 -12.13 14.34 -13.70
N GLY A 144 -11.49 13.31 -13.16
CA GLY A 144 -10.36 12.60 -13.77
C GLY A 144 -9.04 13.37 -13.82
N GLN A 145 -8.95 14.59 -13.26
CA GLN A 145 -7.78 15.48 -13.45
C GLN A 145 -6.45 14.82 -13.04
N ASP A 146 -6.45 14.13 -11.91
CA ASP A 146 -5.26 13.50 -11.33
C ASP A 146 -5.19 11.99 -11.62
N ALA A 147 -6.22 11.40 -12.24
CA ALA A 147 -6.30 9.95 -12.45
C ALA A 147 -5.11 9.41 -13.26
N TRP A 148 -4.64 10.18 -14.25
CA TRP A 148 -3.45 9.85 -15.03
C TRP A 148 -2.14 9.93 -14.22
N ALA A 149 -2.00 10.90 -13.32
CA ALA A 149 -0.84 10.97 -12.44
C ALA A 149 -0.80 9.76 -11.48
N TRP A 150 -1.96 9.39 -10.93
CA TRP A 150 -2.10 8.20 -10.10
C TRP A 150 -1.84 6.91 -10.90
N SER A 151 -2.28 6.81 -12.16
CA SER A 151 -2.03 5.63 -13.00
C SER A 151 -0.54 5.42 -13.25
N LEU A 152 0.20 6.49 -13.52
CA LEU A 152 1.66 6.41 -13.64
C LEU A 152 2.32 5.95 -12.34
N GLN A 153 1.87 6.46 -11.19
CA GLN A 153 2.39 6.04 -9.89
C GLN A 153 2.10 4.55 -9.61
N ALA A 154 0.90 4.08 -9.97
CA ALA A 154 0.53 2.67 -9.89
C ALA A 154 1.40 1.79 -10.81
N MET A 155 1.63 2.22 -12.05
CA MET A 155 2.50 1.51 -12.99
C MET A 155 3.93 1.40 -12.49
N GLN A 156 4.48 2.49 -11.95
CA GLN A 156 5.83 2.49 -11.37
C GLN A 156 5.92 1.52 -10.19
N THR A 157 4.93 1.53 -9.32
CA THR A 157 4.88 0.65 -8.14
C THR A 157 4.76 -0.83 -8.54
N SER A 158 3.92 -1.15 -9.54
CA SER A 158 3.83 -2.50 -10.13
C SER A 158 5.18 -2.94 -10.71
N LYS A 159 5.85 -2.06 -11.45
CA LYS A 159 7.17 -2.33 -12.04
C LYS A 159 8.21 -2.62 -10.95
N ASP A 160 8.33 -1.77 -9.94
CA ASP A 160 9.30 -1.94 -8.86
C ASP A 160 9.12 -3.27 -8.12
N ARG A 161 7.86 -3.67 -7.86
CA ARG A 161 7.54 -4.96 -7.26
C ARG A 161 7.93 -6.13 -8.16
N ARG A 162 7.67 -6.06 -9.47
CA ARG A 162 8.10 -7.09 -10.43
C ARG A 162 9.63 -7.22 -10.43
N ASP A 163 10.34 -6.11 -10.50
CA ASP A 163 11.81 -6.10 -10.54
C ASP A 163 12.38 -6.71 -9.24
N ALA A 164 11.76 -6.45 -8.08
CA ALA A 164 12.11 -7.08 -6.81
C ALA A 164 11.87 -8.60 -6.81
N LEU A 165 10.75 -9.08 -7.36
CA LEU A 165 10.44 -10.51 -7.46
C LEU A 165 11.38 -11.23 -8.43
N VAL A 166 11.71 -10.62 -9.57
CA VAL A 166 12.72 -11.13 -10.51
C VAL A 166 14.08 -11.26 -9.81
N ALA A 167 14.52 -10.22 -9.10
CA ALA A 167 15.79 -10.22 -8.37
C ALA A 167 15.82 -11.28 -7.26
N ALA A 168 14.68 -11.54 -6.59
CA ALA A 168 14.58 -12.61 -5.60
C ALA A 168 14.65 -14.00 -6.25
N ALA A 169 13.97 -14.18 -7.39
CA ALA A 169 13.98 -15.44 -8.13
C ALA A 169 15.36 -15.77 -8.70
N THR A 170 16.08 -14.81 -9.30
CA THR A 170 17.44 -15.02 -9.81
C THR A 170 18.43 -15.37 -8.70
N LYS A 171 18.33 -14.74 -7.52
CA LYS A 171 19.13 -15.10 -6.33
C LYS A 171 18.86 -16.53 -5.85
N SER A 172 17.60 -16.98 -5.87
CA SER A 172 17.25 -18.34 -5.48
C SER A 172 17.81 -19.40 -6.44
N SER A 173 17.80 -19.10 -7.75
CA SER A 173 18.36 -19.98 -8.79
C SER A 173 19.88 -20.10 -8.71
N GLY A 174 20.59 -19.04 -8.28
CA GLY A 174 22.05 -19.06 -8.10
C GLY A 174 22.53 -19.86 -6.88
N LYS A 175 21.64 -20.14 -5.90
CA LYS A 175 22.00 -20.86 -4.67
C LYS A 175 21.99 -22.39 -4.84
N THR A 176 21.60 -22.90 -6.00
CA THR A 176 21.63 -24.34 -6.35
C THR A 176 22.91 -24.74 -7.09
N ALA A 177 23.82 -23.80 -7.38
CA ALA A 177 25.10 -24.08 -8.04
C ALA A 177 26.25 -24.15 -7.02
N THR A 178 26.38 -25.28 -6.33
CA THR A 178 27.66 -25.68 -5.71
C THR A 178 28.00 -27.12 -6.09
N SER A 179 29.21 -27.28 -6.65
CA SER A 179 29.91 -28.47 -7.16
C SER A 179 29.39 -29.04 -8.49
N ASP A 180 30.16 -29.15 -9.58
CA ASP A 180 31.62 -29.31 -9.69
C ASP A 180 32.25 -28.48 -10.81
N SER A 181 33.39 -27.86 -10.48
CA SER A 181 34.32 -27.28 -11.43
C SER A 181 35.07 -28.38 -12.19
N THR A 182 34.75 -28.57 -13.46
CA THR A 182 35.72 -29.05 -14.46
C THR A 182 35.72 -28.07 -15.63
N THR A 183 36.90 -27.53 -15.91
CA THR A 183 37.19 -26.49 -16.90
C THR A 183 36.83 -26.97 -18.31
N ALA A 184 35.65 -26.58 -18.80
CA ALA A 184 35.32 -26.61 -20.22
C ALA A 184 35.00 -25.17 -20.65
N VAL A 185 35.83 -24.61 -21.52
CA VAL A 185 35.57 -23.31 -22.12
C VAL A 185 34.46 -23.49 -23.14
N THR A 186 33.23 -23.19 -22.74
CA THR A 186 32.06 -23.15 -23.64
C THR A 186 32.04 -21.80 -24.37
N PRO A 187 31.87 -21.76 -25.70
CA PRO A 187 31.69 -20.49 -26.41
C PRO A 187 30.42 -19.78 -25.93
N ALA A 188 30.38 -18.45 -26.00
CA ALA A 188 29.27 -17.63 -25.56
C ALA A 188 28.01 -17.90 -26.40
N SER A 189 27.21 -18.87 -25.97
CA SER A 189 25.82 -19.02 -26.40
C SER A 189 25.01 -17.94 -25.71
N PHE A 190 24.15 -17.22 -26.45
CA PHE A 190 23.03 -16.49 -25.87
C PHE A 190 22.04 -17.52 -25.31
N GLU A 191 22.38 -18.09 -24.16
CA GLU A 191 21.51 -19.01 -23.46
C GLU A 191 20.33 -18.17 -22.97
N ASN A 192 19.25 -18.20 -23.76
CA ASN A 192 17.95 -17.65 -23.39
C ASN A 192 17.45 -18.46 -22.19
N SER A 193 17.98 -18.15 -21.00
CA SER A 193 17.38 -18.59 -19.75
C SER A 193 15.94 -18.07 -19.78
N PRO A 194 14.93 -18.95 -19.69
CA PRO A 194 13.55 -18.51 -19.67
C PRO A 194 13.39 -17.51 -18.51
N PRO A 195 12.63 -16.42 -18.70
CA PRO A 195 12.45 -15.43 -17.65
C PRO A 195 11.96 -16.12 -16.38
N PRO A 196 12.49 -15.75 -15.19
CA PRO A 196 12.14 -16.41 -13.95
C PRO A 196 10.63 -16.32 -13.72
N LYS A 197 10.01 -17.45 -13.37
CA LYS A 197 8.58 -17.50 -13.10
C LYS A 197 8.29 -16.75 -11.79
N ILE A 198 7.59 -15.63 -11.90
CA ILE A 198 7.15 -14.84 -10.75
C ILE A 198 5.79 -15.35 -10.29
N THR A 199 5.61 -15.47 -8.97
CA THR A 199 4.32 -15.80 -8.35
C THR A 199 3.88 -14.63 -7.46
N ALA A 200 2.69 -14.08 -7.73
CA ALA A 200 2.10 -13.04 -6.89
C ALA A 200 1.65 -13.61 -5.53
N GLU A 201 1.87 -12.85 -4.47
CA GLU A 201 1.40 -13.18 -3.12
C GLU A 201 0.04 -12.51 -2.84
N THR A 202 -0.64 -12.92 -1.76
CA THR A 202 -1.92 -12.31 -1.36
C THR A 202 -1.79 -10.81 -1.04
N LEU A 203 -0.62 -10.36 -0.57
CA LEU A 203 -0.32 -8.95 -0.31
C LEU A 203 -0.16 -8.13 -1.59
N ASP A 204 0.04 -8.76 -2.75
CA ASP A 204 0.16 -8.10 -4.05
C ASP A 204 -1.22 -7.85 -4.70
N GLN A 205 -2.31 -8.32 -4.10
CA GLN A 205 -3.67 -8.16 -4.64
C GLN A 205 -4.07 -6.71 -4.98
N PRO A 206 -3.70 -5.67 -4.20
CA PRO A 206 -3.99 -4.29 -4.58
C PRO A 206 -3.34 -3.86 -5.90
N LEU A 207 -2.24 -4.48 -6.31
CA LEU A 207 -1.59 -4.18 -7.60
C LEU A 207 -2.43 -4.67 -8.78
N ALA A 208 -3.23 -5.72 -8.60
CA ALA A 208 -4.18 -6.15 -9.61
C ALA A 208 -5.27 -5.09 -9.84
N LEU A 209 -5.80 -4.51 -8.75
CA LEU A 209 -6.75 -3.41 -8.84
C LEU A 209 -6.09 -2.17 -9.47
N ALA A 210 -4.87 -1.83 -9.06
CA ALA A 210 -4.11 -0.71 -9.59
C ALA A 210 -3.91 -0.81 -11.11
N ALA A 211 -3.54 -2.01 -11.58
CA ALA A 211 -3.37 -2.31 -13.00
C ALA A 211 -4.70 -2.22 -13.77
N TYR A 212 -5.81 -2.66 -13.17
CA TYR A 212 -7.12 -2.53 -13.79
C TYR A 212 -7.57 -1.06 -13.92
N LEU A 213 -7.40 -0.27 -12.85
CA LEU A 213 -7.72 1.16 -12.88
C LEU A 213 -6.82 1.92 -13.87
N THR A 214 -5.55 1.57 -13.93
CA THR A 214 -4.62 2.08 -14.94
C THR A 214 -5.14 1.78 -16.36
N ALA A 215 -5.59 0.56 -16.63
CA ALA A 215 -6.17 0.22 -17.92
C ALA A 215 -7.39 1.08 -18.26
N ILE A 216 -8.25 1.39 -17.28
CA ILE A 216 -9.39 2.31 -17.47
C ILE A 216 -8.90 3.70 -17.89
N VAL A 217 -7.98 4.29 -17.12
CA VAL A 217 -7.43 5.64 -17.36
C VAL A 217 -6.80 5.76 -18.74
N HIS A 218 -5.95 4.79 -19.11
CA HIS A 218 -5.25 4.82 -20.40
C HIS A 218 -6.20 4.50 -21.58
N SER A 219 -7.28 3.75 -21.35
CA SER A 219 -8.24 3.43 -22.42
C SER A 219 -9.05 4.63 -22.92
N GLU A 220 -9.04 5.75 -22.20
CA GLU A 220 -9.68 7.00 -22.63
C GLU A 220 -9.03 7.57 -23.90
N LYS A 221 -7.73 7.33 -24.10
CA LYS A 221 -6.96 7.86 -25.23
C LYS A 221 -6.70 6.77 -26.27
N PRO A 222 -7.14 6.95 -27.53
CA PRO A 222 -6.91 5.97 -28.60
C PRO A 222 -5.44 5.69 -28.91
N THR A 223 -4.54 6.60 -28.55
CA THR A 223 -3.09 6.45 -28.77
C THR A 223 -2.43 5.56 -27.73
N GLU A 224 -3.11 5.25 -26.61
CA GLU A 224 -2.55 4.55 -25.45
C GLU A 224 -3.05 3.09 -25.36
N THR A 225 -3.36 2.48 -26.50
CA THR A 225 -3.83 1.08 -26.57
C THR A 225 -2.79 0.09 -26.09
N ALA A 226 -1.50 0.37 -26.32
CA ALA A 226 -0.41 -0.50 -25.89
C ALA A 226 -0.25 -0.49 -24.36
N GLU A 227 -0.38 0.69 -23.75
CA GLU A 227 -0.38 0.89 -22.29
C GLU A 227 -1.57 0.20 -21.64
N THR A 228 -2.75 0.32 -22.25
CA THR A 228 -3.98 -0.34 -21.80
C THR A 228 -3.83 -1.87 -21.80
N GLU A 229 -3.35 -2.44 -22.90
CA GLU A 229 -3.12 -3.89 -23.03
C GLU A 229 -2.05 -4.37 -22.03
N ARG A 230 -0.98 -3.61 -21.85
CA ARG A 230 0.07 -3.91 -20.87
C ARG A 230 -0.46 -3.89 -19.44
N ALA A 231 -1.29 -2.90 -19.09
CA ALA A 231 -1.91 -2.83 -17.77
C ALA A 231 -2.84 -4.04 -17.53
N LEU A 232 -3.59 -4.49 -18.55
CA LEU A 232 -4.40 -5.70 -18.45
C LEU A 232 -3.58 -6.99 -18.29
N GLN A 233 -2.40 -7.05 -18.91
CA GLN A 233 -1.46 -8.15 -18.68
C GLN A 233 -0.95 -8.16 -17.23
N ASP A 234 -0.66 -6.98 -16.66
CA ASP A 234 -0.28 -6.84 -15.26
C ASP A 234 -1.41 -7.31 -14.31
N VAL A 235 -2.69 -7.08 -14.65
CA VAL A 235 -3.82 -7.63 -13.86
C VAL A 235 -3.74 -9.15 -13.75
N ARG A 236 -3.42 -9.85 -14.84
CA ARG A 236 -3.29 -11.32 -14.86
C ARG A 236 -2.11 -11.82 -14.05
N LEU A 237 -1.02 -11.05 -14.05
CA LEU A 237 0.16 -11.37 -13.27
C LEU A 237 -0.16 -11.34 -11.77
N TRP A 238 -0.78 -10.24 -11.32
CA TRP A 238 -1.09 -10.01 -9.91
C TRP A 238 -2.30 -10.81 -9.42
N ASN A 239 -3.28 -11.06 -10.29
CA ASN A 239 -4.43 -11.90 -10.00
C ASN A 239 -4.70 -12.89 -11.15
N PRO A 240 -4.05 -14.07 -11.13
CA PRO A 240 -4.23 -15.09 -12.16
C PRO A 240 -5.64 -15.65 -12.26
N GLN A 241 -6.44 -15.53 -11.19
CA GLN A 241 -7.84 -15.99 -11.17
C GLN A 241 -8.79 -15.03 -11.90
N PHE A 242 -8.34 -13.82 -12.25
CA PHE A 242 -9.13 -12.83 -12.96
C PHE A 242 -9.42 -13.29 -14.41
N SER A 243 -10.54 -14.00 -14.59
CA SER A 243 -10.86 -14.75 -15.83
C SER A 243 -11.27 -13.87 -17.01
N THR A 244 -11.71 -12.64 -16.76
CA THR A 244 -12.07 -11.67 -17.79
C THR A 244 -10.86 -11.31 -18.64
N ALA A 245 -9.63 -11.34 -18.09
CA ALA A 245 -8.41 -11.03 -18.81
C ALA A 245 -7.87 -12.15 -19.74
N SER A 246 -8.66 -13.17 -20.08
CA SER A 246 -8.30 -14.05 -21.20
C SER A 246 -8.32 -13.26 -22.51
N ALA A 247 -7.24 -13.38 -23.29
CA ALA A 247 -7.14 -12.81 -24.63
C ALA A 247 -8.38 -13.19 -25.45
N GLY A 248 -9.11 -12.19 -25.95
CA GLY A 248 -10.34 -12.36 -26.74
C GLY A 248 -11.67 -12.46 -25.98
N LYS A 249 -11.67 -12.47 -24.63
CA LYS A 249 -12.91 -12.42 -23.82
C LYS A 249 -13.15 -11.08 -23.11
N LEU A 250 -12.15 -10.23 -23.02
CA LEU A 250 -12.37 -8.81 -22.74
C LEU A 250 -13.19 -8.23 -23.90
N THR A 251 -14.32 -7.57 -23.61
CA THR A 251 -14.67 -6.40 -24.41
C THR A 251 -13.44 -5.51 -24.34
N PRO A 252 -12.70 -5.30 -25.44
CA PRO A 252 -11.36 -4.80 -25.31
C PRO A 252 -11.46 -3.36 -24.82
N LEU A 253 -10.94 -3.12 -23.62
CA LEU A 253 -10.71 -1.77 -23.12
C LEU A 253 -9.88 -1.07 -24.20
N GLY A 254 -10.37 0.08 -24.68
CA GLY A 254 -9.74 0.80 -25.79
C GLY A 254 -10.32 0.53 -27.18
N ILE A 255 -11.31 -0.37 -27.38
CA ILE A 255 -12.14 -0.28 -28.59
C ILE A 255 -13.06 0.92 -28.44
N GLN A 256 -12.94 1.86 -29.38
CA GLN A 256 -13.88 2.97 -29.49
C GLN A 256 -15.30 2.43 -29.51
N CYS A 257 -16.05 2.77 -28.48
CA CYS A 257 -17.49 2.73 -28.55
C CYS A 257 -17.91 3.60 -29.75
N ARG A 258 -18.90 3.13 -30.52
CA ARG A 258 -19.45 3.94 -31.63
C ARG A 258 -19.81 5.32 -31.10
N LYS A 259 -19.74 6.36 -31.94
CA LYS A 259 -20.22 7.71 -31.60
C LYS A 259 -21.60 7.58 -30.92
N THR A 260 -21.76 8.15 -29.72
CA THR A 260 -22.90 8.02 -28.78
C THR A 260 -22.95 6.79 -27.84
N HIS A 261 -21.92 5.96 -27.79
CA HIS A 261 -21.79 4.86 -26.84
C HIS A 261 -20.60 5.10 -25.90
N GLY A 262 -20.60 4.49 -24.72
CA GLY A 262 -19.51 4.54 -23.74
C GLY A 262 -19.35 3.22 -23.00
N THR A 263 -18.27 3.09 -22.25
CA THR A 263 -18.03 1.95 -21.37
C THR A 263 -18.51 2.26 -19.95
N LEU A 264 -19.22 1.32 -19.34
CA LEU A 264 -19.60 1.40 -17.93
C LEU A 264 -18.74 0.42 -17.14
N HIS A 265 -17.93 0.95 -16.22
CA HIS A 265 -17.14 0.15 -15.29
C HIS A 265 -17.87 0.07 -13.96
N VAL A 266 -18.29 -1.14 -13.59
CA VAL A 266 -18.91 -1.40 -12.28
C VAL A 266 -17.85 -2.03 -11.38
N ILE A 267 -17.39 -1.27 -10.38
CA ILE A 267 -16.41 -1.73 -9.40
C ILE A 267 -17.13 -1.95 -8.08
N VAL A 268 -17.06 -3.19 -7.58
CA VAL A 268 -17.64 -3.56 -6.29
C VAL A 268 -16.52 -3.83 -5.31
N LEU A 269 -16.38 -2.96 -4.32
CA LEU A 269 -15.46 -3.17 -3.19
C LEU A 269 -16.20 -3.98 -2.11
N ALA A 270 -16.05 -5.29 -2.15
CA ALA A 270 -16.69 -6.21 -1.22
C ALA A 270 -15.66 -7.01 -0.41
N GLY A 271 -16.02 -7.31 0.85
CA GLY A 271 -15.21 -8.11 1.76
C GLY A 271 -14.51 -7.30 2.86
N VAL A 272 -13.72 -8.00 3.66
CA VAL A 272 -12.85 -7.41 4.68
C VAL A 272 -11.43 -7.59 4.17
N ALA A 273 -10.64 -6.52 4.16
CA ALA A 273 -9.22 -6.62 3.85
C ALA A 273 -8.58 -7.70 4.75
N PRO A 274 -7.65 -8.53 4.24
CA PRO A 274 -6.98 -9.54 5.05
C PRO A 274 -6.38 -8.83 6.26
N GLY A 275 -6.99 -9.05 7.43
CA GLY A 275 -6.60 -8.37 8.65
C GLY A 275 -5.19 -8.80 9.00
N MET A 276 -4.22 -7.92 8.80
CA MET A 276 -2.91 -8.12 9.41
C MET A 276 -3.11 -7.82 10.89
N GLY A 277 -3.28 -8.89 11.66
CA GLY A 277 -3.46 -8.82 13.10
C GLY A 277 -2.40 -7.89 13.68
N LEU A 278 -2.89 -6.85 14.35
CA LEU A 278 -2.16 -5.95 15.22
C LEU A 278 -1.26 -6.78 16.15
N ARG A 279 -0.05 -7.12 15.71
CA ARG A 279 1.00 -7.70 16.54
C ARG A 279 1.71 -6.52 17.19
N ILE A 280 1.07 -6.00 18.23
CA ILE A 280 1.79 -5.37 19.33
C ILE A 280 2.55 -6.52 20.01
N LEU A 281 3.86 -6.57 19.79
CA LEU A 281 4.80 -7.04 20.80
C LEU A 281 5.45 -5.79 21.42
#